data_AF-A0A917NST5-F1
#
_entry.id   AF-A0A917NST5-F1
#
_cell.length_a   1.000
_cell.length_b   1.000
_cell.length_c   1.000
_cell.angle_alpha   90.00
_cell.angle_beta   90.00
_cell.angle_gamma   90.00
#
_symmetry.space_group_name_H-M   'P 1'
#
loop_
_entity.id
_entity.type
_entity.pdbx_description
1 polymer ?
#
loop_
_entity_poly.entity_id
_entity_poly.type
_entity_poly.pdbx_seq_one_letter_code
_entity_poly.pdbx_strand_id
1 'polypeptide(L)'
;MMRHAPLALLLLALGGCSSIDPFTREGVWRPRGANDANLRLHVADPLTLEHGVDDPRSDGQASVAAIRRLRTDRVHPLAAASVARLQATGTAGAAPSSAGAGDGGR
;
A
#
# COMPACT_ATOMS: atom_id res chain seq x y z
N MET A 1 51.15 -7.33 -15.48
CA MET A 1 50.06 -8.32 -15.31
C MET A 1 48.89 -7.80 -14.42
N MET A 2 48.52 -6.51 -14.42
CA MET A 2 47.45 -5.99 -13.52
C MET A 2 46.38 -5.12 -14.19
N ARG A 3 46.36 -5.01 -15.53
CA ARG A 3 45.41 -4.13 -16.26
C ARG A 3 43.94 -4.54 -16.14
N HIS A 4 43.65 -5.77 -15.73
CA HIS A 4 42.28 -6.29 -15.61
C HIS A 4 41.68 -6.15 -14.20
N ALA A 5 42.47 -5.71 -13.21
CA ALA A 5 42.02 -5.51 -11.84
C ALA A 5 40.82 -4.56 -11.70
N PRO A 6 40.75 -3.39 -12.38
CA PRO A 6 39.61 -2.48 -12.23
C PRO A 6 38.32 -3.05 -12.86
N LEU A 7 38.45 -3.80 -13.95
CA LEU A 7 37.31 -4.47 -14.60
C LEU A 7 36.75 -5.59 -13.72
N ALA A 8 37.62 -6.38 -13.08
CA ALA A 8 37.23 -7.42 -12.15
C ALA A 8 36.50 -6.84 -10.92
N LEU A 9 37.00 -5.72 -10.38
CA LEU A 9 36.37 -5.03 -9.25
C LEU A 9 34.98 -4.46 -9.61
N LEU A 10 34.84 -3.91 -10.82
CA LEU A 10 33.57 -3.42 -11.34
C LEU A 10 32.54 -4.56 -11.49
N LEU A 11 32.96 -5.70 -12.06
CA LEU A 11 32.08 -6.87 -12.23
C LEU A 11 31.63 -7.46 -10.88
N LEU A 12 32.51 -7.47 -9.88
CA LEU A 12 32.17 -7.87 -8.51
C LEU A 12 31.15 -6.91 -7.85
N ALA A 13 31.26 -5.60 -8.11
CA ALA A 13 30.32 -4.61 -7.60
C ALA A 13 28.91 -4.74 -8.23
N LEU A 14 28.81 -5.15 -9.50
CA LEU A 14 27.52 -5.34 -10.18
C LEU A 14 26.78 -6.62 -9.73
N GLY A 15 27.47 -7.63 -9.21
CA GLY A 15 26.84 -8.88 -8.75
C GLY A 15 25.94 -8.72 -7.51
N GLY A 16 26.18 -7.68 -6.70
CA GLY A 16 25.43 -7.41 -5.46
C GLY A 16 23.97 -7.01 -5.68
N CYS A 17 23.59 -6.59 -6.89
CA CYS A 17 22.20 -6.19 -7.19
C CYS A 17 21.21 -7.37 -7.02
N SER A 18 21.64 -8.59 -7.32
CA SER A 18 20.80 -9.80 -7.17
C SER A 18 20.51 -10.15 -5.71
N SER A 19 21.41 -9.80 -4.78
CA SER A 19 21.26 -10.02 -3.33
C SER A 19 20.27 -9.04 -2.68
N ILE A 20 20.07 -7.88 -3.31
CA ILE A 20 19.17 -6.83 -2.81
C ILE A 20 17.73 -7.04 -3.33
N ASP A 21 17.53 -7.84 -4.38
CA ASP A 21 16.21 -8.07 -4.95
C ASP A 21 15.25 -8.67 -3.90
N PRO A 22 14.25 -7.90 -3.43
CA PRO A 22 13.34 -8.35 -2.39
C PRO A 22 12.53 -9.60 -2.79
N PHE A 23 12.35 -9.85 -4.10
CA PHE A 23 11.63 -11.03 -4.60
C PHE A 23 12.49 -12.31 -4.57
N THR A 24 13.79 -12.19 -4.30
CA THR A 24 14.70 -13.35 -4.20
C THR A 24 14.95 -13.83 -2.78
N ARG A 25 14.47 -13.09 -1.77
CA ARG A 25 14.66 -13.46 -0.36
C ARG A 25 13.91 -14.73 0.00
N GLU A 26 14.55 -15.55 0.82
CA GLU A 26 13.91 -16.72 1.42
C GLU A 26 12.74 -16.29 2.31
N GLY A 27 11.65 -17.06 2.31
CA GLY A 27 10.42 -16.74 3.05
C GLY A 27 9.53 -15.66 2.41
N VAL A 28 9.97 -15.01 1.33
CA VAL A 28 9.11 -14.11 0.54
C VAL A 28 8.31 -14.90 -0.48
N TRP A 29 7.06 -14.48 -0.71
CA TRP A 29 6.22 -15.08 -1.73
C TRP A 29 6.89 -14.97 -3.10
N ARG A 30 7.08 -16.13 -3.75
CA ARG A 30 7.65 -16.24 -5.08
C ARG A 30 6.58 -16.77 -6.04
N PRO A 31 6.25 -16.05 -7.11
CA PRO A 31 5.29 -16.55 -8.10
C PRO A 31 5.89 -17.78 -8.79
N ARG A 32 5.34 -18.96 -8.51
CA ARG A 32 5.71 -20.22 -9.18
C ARG A 32 4.91 -20.48 -10.46
N GLY A 33 4.25 -19.46 -11.00
CA GLY A 33 3.29 -19.59 -12.11
C GLY A 33 2.01 -20.36 -11.76
N ALA A 34 1.86 -20.88 -10.53
CA ALA A 34 0.67 -21.61 -10.10
C ALA A 34 -0.59 -20.75 -10.15
N ASN A 35 -0.48 -19.46 -9.82
CA ASN A 35 -1.58 -18.51 -9.94
C ASN A 35 -1.99 -18.31 -11.41
N ASP A 36 -1.01 -18.11 -12.31
CA ASP A 36 -1.27 -17.92 -13.74
C ASP A 36 -1.91 -19.16 -14.36
N ALA A 37 -1.44 -20.36 -13.98
CA ALA A 37 -2.05 -21.61 -14.40
C ALA A 37 -3.50 -21.73 -13.91
N ASN A 38 -3.77 -21.34 -12.67
CA ASN A 38 -5.11 -21.37 -12.09
C ASN A 38 -6.05 -20.36 -12.78
N LEU A 39 -5.57 -19.14 -13.05
CA LEU A 39 -6.32 -18.11 -13.76
C LEU A 39 -6.69 -18.56 -15.18
N ARG A 40 -5.77 -19.20 -15.91
CA ARG A 40 -6.07 -19.74 -17.26
C ARG A 40 -7.17 -20.81 -17.25
N LEU A 41 -7.33 -21.56 -16.16
CA LEU A 41 -8.38 -22.57 -16.03
C LEU A 41 -9.75 -21.96 -15.70
N HIS A 42 -9.77 -20.78 -15.07
CA HIS A 42 -10.99 -20.16 -14.54
C HIS A 42 -11.50 -18.97 -15.34
N VAL A 43 -10.68 -18.38 -16.21
CA VAL A 43 -11.09 -17.27 -17.05
C VAL A 43 -12.00 -17.76 -18.18
N ALA A 44 -13.14 -17.08 -18.35
CA ALA A 44 -14.15 -17.43 -19.35
C ALA A 44 -13.69 -17.17 -20.79
N ASP A 45 -12.90 -16.11 -21.02
CA ASP A 45 -12.32 -15.76 -22.31
C ASP A 45 -10.81 -15.49 -22.16
N PRO A 46 -9.92 -16.35 -22.70
CA PRO A 46 -8.48 -16.17 -22.60
C PRO A 46 -7.96 -14.83 -23.14
N LEU A 47 -8.62 -14.20 -24.12
CA LEU A 47 -8.18 -12.91 -24.66
C LEU A 47 -8.24 -11.78 -23.62
N THR A 48 -9.08 -11.94 -22.60
CA THR A 48 -9.20 -10.98 -21.51
C THR A 48 -7.98 -10.97 -20.57
N LEU A 49 -7.16 -12.03 -20.57
CA LEU A 49 -5.87 -12.03 -19.86
C LEU A 49 -4.83 -11.11 -20.51
N GLU A 50 -4.96 -10.86 -21.82
CA GLU A 50 -4.04 -10.01 -22.58
C GLU A 50 -4.55 -8.56 -22.65
N HIS A 51 -5.83 -8.37 -22.97
CA HIS A 51 -6.38 -7.05 -23.31
C HIS A 51 -7.33 -6.47 -22.25
N GLY A 52 -7.74 -7.27 -21.25
CA GLY A 52 -8.76 -6.87 -20.28
C GLY A 52 -10.15 -6.70 -20.90
N VAL A 53 -11.11 -6.24 -20.10
CA VAL A 53 -12.49 -5.93 -20.52
C VAL A 53 -12.87 -4.58 -19.94
N ASP A 54 -13.56 -3.76 -20.73
CA ASP A 54 -14.14 -2.51 -20.23
C ASP A 54 -15.38 -2.82 -19.37
N ASP A 55 -15.49 -2.16 -18.22
CA ASP A 55 -16.67 -2.24 -17.36
C ASP A 55 -17.13 -0.81 -17.04
N PRO A 56 -18.25 -0.35 -17.62
CA PRO A 56 -18.75 1.01 -17.40
C PRO A 56 -19.23 1.26 -15.96
N ARG A 57 -19.38 0.21 -15.14
CA ARG A 57 -19.69 0.33 -13.71
C ARG A 57 -18.45 0.28 -12.81
N SER A 58 -17.28 0.05 -13.39
CA SER A 58 -16.01 0.03 -12.68
C SER A 58 -15.70 1.40 -12.08
N ASP A 59 -15.13 1.41 -10.88
CA ASP A 59 -14.55 2.58 -10.24
C ASP A 59 -13.10 2.85 -10.70
N GLY A 60 -12.68 2.28 -11.84
CA GLY A 60 -11.33 2.41 -12.38
C GLY A 60 -10.86 3.87 -12.52
N GLN A 61 -11.77 4.79 -12.86
CA GLN A 61 -11.45 6.22 -12.91
C GLN A 61 -11.08 6.81 -11.53
N ALA A 62 -11.71 6.33 -10.46
CA ALA A 62 -11.35 6.73 -9.09
C ALA A 62 -9.95 6.25 -8.72
N SER A 63 -9.61 5.00 -9.08
CA SER A 63 -8.26 4.44 -8.90
C SER A 63 -7.20 5.22 -9.68
N VAL A 64 -7.46 5.55 -10.95
CA VAL A 64 -6.57 6.35 -11.79
C VAL A 64 -6.38 7.75 -11.20
N ALA A 65 -7.45 8.39 -10.72
CA ALA A 65 -7.38 9.70 -10.07
C ALA A 65 -6.54 9.65 -8.78
N ALA A 66 -6.68 8.59 -7.97
CA ALA A 66 -5.89 8.40 -6.76
C ALA A 66 -4.39 8.21 -7.07
N ILE A 67 -4.04 7.38 -8.05
CA ILE A 67 -2.63 7.18 -8.48
C ILE A 67 -2.05 8.49 -9.03
N ARG A 68 -2.82 9.20 -9.86
CA ARG A 68 -2.40 10.48 -10.41
C ARG A 68 -2.11 11.47 -9.28
N ARG A 69 -3.03 11.62 -8.33
CA ARG A 69 -2.85 12.45 -7.14
C ARG A 69 -1.62 12.02 -6.34
N LEU A 70 -1.41 10.74 -6.07
CA LEU A 70 -0.22 10.26 -5.37
C LEU A 70 1.10 10.64 -6.07
N ARG A 71 1.11 10.62 -7.41
CA ARG A 71 2.32 10.89 -8.21
C ARG A 71 2.57 12.37 -8.43
N THR A 72 1.52 13.16 -8.66
CA THR A 72 1.65 14.58 -9.02
C THR A 72 1.59 15.51 -7.82
N ASP A 73 0.95 15.07 -6.75
CA ASP A 73 0.73 15.86 -5.55
C ASP A 73 1.75 15.45 -4.48
N ARG A 74 2.29 16.43 -3.74
CA ARG A 74 3.14 16.09 -2.58
C ARG A 74 2.22 15.50 -1.50
N VAL A 75 2.74 14.54 -0.75
CA VAL A 75 2.06 13.95 0.42
C VAL A 75 1.48 15.08 1.27
N HIS A 76 0.16 15.18 1.31
CA HIS A 76 -0.50 16.15 2.16
C HIS A 76 -0.24 15.74 3.62
N PRO A 77 0.10 16.70 4.50
CA PRO A 77 0.23 16.40 5.91
C PRO A 77 -1.08 15.76 6.39
N LEU A 78 -0.96 14.61 7.07
CA LEU A 78 -2.10 14.00 7.74
C LEU A 78 -2.71 15.07 8.65
N ALA A 79 -4.03 15.23 8.59
CA ALA A 79 -4.72 16.03 9.59
C ALA A 79 -4.28 15.53 10.97
N ALA A 80 -4.01 16.45 11.91
CA ALA A 80 -3.57 16.09 13.24
C ALA A 80 -4.59 15.09 13.84
N ALA A 81 -4.26 13.80 13.79
CA ALA A 81 -5.09 12.75 14.31
C ALA A 81 -4.95 12.83 15.83
N SER A 82 -5.81 13.65 16.46
CA SER A 82 -6.05 13.51 17.88
C SER A 82 -6.56 12.10 18.10
N VAL A 83 -5.85 11.35 18.95
CA VAL A 83 -6.21 10.00 19.37
C VAL A 83 -7.71 9.98 19.68
N ALA A 84 -8.46 9.07 19.06
CA ALA A 84 -9.90 8.97 19.28
C ALA A 84 -10.15 8.86 20.79
N ARG A 85 -10.91 9.81 21.37
CA ARG A 85 -11.34 9.73 22.76
C ARG A 85 -12.33 8.58 22.87
N LEU A 86 -11.89 7.47 23.45
CA LEU A 86 -12.76 6.37 23.84
C LEU A 86 -13.72 6.88 24.92
N GLN A 87 -15.00 7.03 24.60
CA GLN A 87 -16.04 7.34 25.57
C GLN A 87 -16.39 6.03 26.31
N ALA A 88 -16.09 5.95 27.61
CA ALA A 88 -16.46 4.80 28.40
C ALA A 88 -18.00 4.76 28.56
N THR A 89 -18.68 3.89 27.83
CA THR A 89 -20.09 3.55 28.05
C THR A 89 -20.20 2.53 29.19
N GLY A 90 -19.86 2.97 30.40
CA GLY A 90 -20.12 2.24 31.64
C GLY A 90 -21.24 2.93 32.41
N THR A 91 -22.46 2.39 32.38
CA THR A 91 -23.55 2.84 33.27
C THR A 91 -23.33 2.28 34.67
N ALA A 92 -22.58 3.01 35.50
CA ALA A 92 -22.53 2.79 36.93
C ALA A 92 -23.20 3.98 37.65
N GLY A 93 -24.41 3.73 38.16
CA GLY A 93 -25.06 4.33 39.34
C GLY A 93 -25.01 5.85 39.59
N ALA A 94 -26.20 6.48 39.64
CA ALA A 94 -26.48 7.83 40.17
C ALA A 94 -25.95 8.04 41.62
N ALA A 95 -25.66 9.23 42.16
CA ALA A 95 -26.39 10.52 42.15
C ALA A 95 -25.49 11.72 42.66
N PRO A 96 -26.00 12.90 43.09
CA PRO A 96 -26.45 14.04 42.29
C PRO A 96 -25.72 15.40 42.56
N SER A 97 -25.93 16.33 41.61
CA SER A 97 -25.91 17.83 41.67
C SER A 97 -24.76 18.62 42.31
N SER A 98 -24.16 19.53 41.51
CA SER A 98 -24.20 20.98 41.77
C SER A 98 -23.94 21.78 40.48
N ALA A 99 -24.76 22.79 40.26
CA ALA A 99 -24.76 23.70 39.13
C ALA A 99 -23.46 24.53 39.00
N GLY A 100 -23.12 24.87 37.76
CA GLY A 100 -22.07 25.83 37.43
C GLY A 100 -22.19 26.27 35.97
N ALA A 101 -22.93 27.36 35.75
CA ALA A 101 -23.02 28.07 34.49
C ALA A 101 -21.66 28.72 34.14
N GLY A 102 -21.29 28.69 32.86
CA GLY A 102 -20.07 29.32 32.34
C GLY A 102 -20.22 29.57 30.84
N ASP A 103 -20.61 30.80 30.54
CA ASP A 103 -20.80 31.44 29.24
C ASP A 103 -19.49 31.61 28.44
N GLY A 104 -19.61 31.80 27.12
CA GLY A 104 -18.67 32.62 26.36
C GLY A 104 -17.83 31.96 25.26
N GLY A 105 -18.35 32.00 24.03
CA GLY A 105 -17.72 32.85 23.01
C GLY A 105 -16.74 32.22 21.99
N ARG A 106 -17.20 32.31 20.73
CA ARG A 106 -16.51 32.30 19.42
C ARG A 106 -16.21 30.96 18.77
#